data_AF-A0A4V2RFY9-F1
#
_entry.id   AF-A0A4V2RFY9-F1
#
_cell.length_a   1.000
_cell.length_b   1.000
_cell.length_c   1.000
_cell.angle_alpha   90.00
_cell.angle_beta   90.00
_cell.angle_gamma   90.00
#
_symmetry.space_group_name_H-M   'P 1'
#
loop_
_entity.id
_entity.type
_entity.pdbx_description
1 polymer ?
#
loop_
_entity_poly.entity_id
_entity_poly.type
_entity_poly.pdbx_seq_one_letter_code
_entity_poly.pdbx_strand_id
1 'polypeptide(L)' 'MIVGGVLGPIDRPEVVIAGRYRGDDLVVIGRTVPLTAEQSTELGAVLRPAKRGHPWPDEIKSR' A
#
# COMPACT_ATOMS: atom_id res chain seq x y z
N MET A 1 -13.46 -3.28 5.29
CA MET A 1 -12.86 -2.41 4.26
C MET A 1 -11.47 -2.92 3.94
N ILE A 2 -11.09 -2.96 2.65
CA ILE A 2 -9.70 -3.21 2.22
C ILE A 2 -9.07 -1.87 1.87
N VAL A 3 -7.81 -1.68 2.23
CA VAL A 3 -7.01 -0.49 1.89
C VAL A 3 -5.68 -0.92 1.29
N GLY A 4 -5.22 -0.18 0.29
CA GLY A 4 -3.95 -0.43 -0.40
C GLY A 4 -2.90 0.60 -0.02
N GLY A 5 -1.63 0.19 -0.06
CA GLY A 5 -0.46 1.02 0.15
C GLY A 5 0.69 0.51 -0.71
N VAL A 6 1.71 1.34 -0.91
CA VAL A 6 2.91 0.95 -1.67
C VAL A 6 4.17 1.20 -0.85
N LEU A 7 5.20 0.39 -1.11
CA LEU A 7 6.57 0.65 -0.66
C LEU A 7 7.40 1.18 -1.83
N GLY A 8 8.41 1.98 -1.49
CA GLY A 8 9.23 2.71 -2.47
C GLY A 8 8.62 4.05 -2.87
N PRO A 9 9.25 4.77 -3.83
CA PRO A 9 8.72 6.02 -4.35
C PRO A 9 7.32 5.85 -4.95
N ILE A 10 6.42 6.82 -4.75
CA ILE A 10 5.02 6.69 -5.20
C ILE A 10 4.87 6.66 -6.74
N ASP A 11 5.82 7.25 -7.45
CA ASP A 11 5.92 7.26 -8.92
C ASP A 11 6.65 6.01 -9.47
N ARG A 12 7.32 5.25 -8.59
CA ARG A 12 8.05 4.00 -8.88
C ARG A 12 7.88 2.99 -7.74
N PRO A 13 6.66 2.52 -7.47
CA PRO A 13 6.39 1.59 -6.38
C PRO A 13 7.10 0.26 -6.61
N GLU A 14 7.61 -0.34 -5.53
CA GLU A 14 8.33 -1.61 -5.55
C GLU A 14 7.44 -2.79 -5.14
N VAL A 15 6.50 -2.54 -4.22
CA VAL A 15 5.60 -3.55 -3.64
C VAL A 15 4.24 -2.92 -3.38
N VAL A 16 3.17 -3.65 -3.61
CA VAL A 16 1.82 -3.30 -3.15
C VAL A 16 1.49 -4.10 -1.89
N ILE A 17 0.96 -3.40 -0.88
CA ILE A 17 0.47 -3.99 0.37
C ILE A 17 -1.06 -3.85 0.42
N ALA A 18 -1.74 -4.95 0.73
CA ALA A 18 -3.17 -4.96 1.03
C ALA A 18 -3.39 -5.10 2.53
N GLY A 19 -4.11 -4.15 3.11
CA GLY A 19 -4.57 -4.18 4.50
C GLY A 19 -6.08 -4.38 4.58
N ARG A 20 -6.53 -5.04 5.65
CA ARG A 20 -7.96 -5.19 5.98
C ARG A 20 -8.21 -4.64 7.37
N TYR A 21 -9.23 -3.80 7.47
CA TYR A 21 -9.77 -3.39 8.75
C TYR A 21 -10.52 -4.52 9.45
N ARG A 22 -10.21 -4.72 10.74
CA ARG A 22 -10.90 -5.58 11.69
C ARG A 22 -11.20 -4.76 12.95
N GLY A 23 -12.39 -4.17 13.02
CA GLY A 23 -12.65 -3.10 13.98
C GLY A 23 -11.76 -1.90 13.67
N ASP A 24 -11.08 -1.39 14.68
CA ASP A 24 -10.16 -0.25 14.55
C ASP A 24 -8.74 -0.67 14.13
N ASP A 25 -8.46 -1.97 14.07
CA ASP A 25 -7.16 -2.50 13.68
C ASP A 25 -7.03 -2.67 12.17
N LEU A 26 -5.95 -2.15 11.60
CA LEU A 26 -5.52 -2.46 10.24
C LEU A 26 -4.54 -3.64 10.26
N VAL A 27 -4.91 -4.75 9.62
CA VAL A 27 -4.06 -5.95 9.51
C VAL A 27 -3.63 -6.15 8.06
N VAL A 28 -2.34 -6.35 7.81
CA VAL A 28 -1.84 -6.71 6.47
C VAL A 28 -2.33 -8.12 6.14
N ILE A 29 -3.02 -8.24 5.01
CA ILE A 29 -3.58 -9.52 4.52
C ILE A 29 -2.88 -10.04 3.28
N GLY A 30 -1.95 -9.26 2.71
CA GLY A 30 -1.14 -9.68 1.58
C GLY A 30 -0.17 -8.60 1.14
N ARG A 31 0.89 -9.04 0.46
CA ARG A 31 1.79 -8.18 -0.31
C ARG A 31 2.12 -8.86 -1.62
N THR A 32 2.40 -8.07 -2.64
CA THR A 32 2.98 -8.60 -3.87
C THR A 32 4.41 -9.07 -3.61
N VAL A 33 4.93 -9.92 -4.49
CA VAL A 33 6.38 -9.98 -4.74
C VAL A 33 6.85 -8.63 -5.32
N PRO A 34 8.17 -8.37 -5.43
CA PRO A 34 8.66 -7.18 -6.10
C PRO A 34 8.02 -7.01 -7.48
N LEU A 35 7.53 -5.80 -7.76
CA LEU A 35 6.96 -5.45 -9.05
C LEU A 35 8.06 -5.47 -10.11
N THR A 36 7.70 -5.89 -11.32
CA THR A 36 8.55 -5.66 -12.49
C THR A 36 8.64 -4.16 -12.78
N ALA A 37 9.66 -3.74 -13.53
CA ALA A 37 9.84 -2.34 -13.91
C ALA A 37 8.63 -1.77 -14.68
N GLU A 38 8.00 -2.58 -15.53
CA GLU A 38 6.79 -2.23 -16.28
C GLU A 38 5.61 -2.00 -15.32
N GLN A 39 5.30 -2.97 -14.46
CA GLN A 39 4.24 -2.85 -13.45
C GLN A 39 4.43 -1.65 -12.52
N SER A 40 5.67 -1.38 -12.12
CA SER A 40 6.02 -0.20 -11.30
C SER A 40 5.68 1.10 -12.04
N THR A 41 6.05 1.20 -13.33
CA THR A 41 5.75 2.38 -14.17
C THR A 41 4.26 2.59 -14.32
N GLU A 42 3.53 1.54 -14.68
CA GLU A 42 2.08 1.59 -14.92
C GLU A 42 1.33 1.99 -13.66
N LEU A 43 1.70 1.41 -12.52
CA LEU A 43 1.06 1.72 -11.25
C LEU A 43 1.40 3.15 -10.80
N GLY A 44 2.66 3.57 -10.91
CA GLY A 44 3.10 4.92 -10.56
C GLY A 44 2.37 6.01 -11.35
N ALA A 45 2.02 5.75 -12.62
CA ALA A 45 1.30 6.70 -13.46
C ALA A 45 -0.15 6.97 -13.01
N VAL A 46 -0.76 6.06 -12.24
CA VAL A 46 -2.16 6.20 -11.77
C VAL A 46 -2.27 6.52 -10.28
N LEU A 47 -1.19 6.36 -9.51
CA LEU A 47 -1.18 6.66 -8.09
C LEU A 47 -1.24 8.17 -7.82
N ARG A 48 -1.89 8.52 -6.71
CA ARG A 48 -1.91 9.87 -6.16
C ARG A 48 -1.53 9.80 -4.70
N PRO A 49 -0.71 10.74 -4.18
CA PRO A 49 -0.40 10.79 -2.76
C PRO A 49 -1.66 10.75 -1.91
N ALA A 50 -1.62 9.94 -0.86
CA ALA A 50 -2.72 9.86 0.09
C ALA A 50 -2.88 11.23 0.77
N LYS A 51 -4.13 11.68 0.90
CA LYS A 51 -4.44 12.92 1.64
C LYS A 51 -4.29 12.67 3.14
N ARG A 52 -4.18 13.77 3.90
CA ARG A 52 -4.27 13.73 5.37
C ARG A 52 -5.57 13.04 5.81
N GLY A 53 -5.50 12.23 6.86
CA GLY A 53 -6.62 11.43 7.34
C GLY A 53 -6.79 10.10 6.61
N HIS A 54 -5.77 9.66 5.87
CA HIS A 54 -5.79 8.33 5.30
C HIS A 54 -5.81 7.25 6.40
N PRO A 55 -6.42 6.09 6.11
CA PRO A 55 -6.58 5.01 7.07
C PRO A 55 -5.28 4.37 7.58
N TRP A 56 -4.17 4.48 6.84
CA TRP A 56 -2.92 3.86 7.25
C TRP A 56 -2.40 4.44 8.57
N PRO A 57 -2.14 3.59 9.58
CA PRO A 57 -1.50 4.02 10.81
C PRO A 57 -0.01 4.34 10.55
N ASP A 58 0.58 5.15 11.43
CA ASP A 58 2.02 5.46 11.37
C ASP A 58 2.89 4.21 11.53
N GLU A 59 2.41 3.21 12.28
CA GLU A 59 3.05 1.91 12.45
C GLU A 59 2.08 0.76 12.15
N ILE A 60 2.55 -0.21 11.36
CA ILE A 60 1.82 -1.44 11.08
C ILE A 60 2.35 -2.53 12.00
N LYS A 61 1.50 -3.06 12.88
CA LYS A 61 1.87 -4.17 13.77
C LYS A 61 1.84 -5.48 12.99
N SER A 62 2.96 -6.20 12.97
CA SER A 62 3.02 -7.60 12.55
C SER A 62 2.46 -8.45 13.67
N ARG A 63 1.25 -9.00 13.50
CA ARG A 63 0.65 -9.93 14.46
C ARG A 63 0.29 -11.24 13.78
#